data_AF-A0A382XAC8-F1
#
_entry.id   AF-A0A382XAC8-F1
#
_cell.length_a   1.000
_cell.length_b   1.000
_cell.length_c   1.000
_cell.angle_alpha   90.00
_cell.angle_beta   90.00
_cell.angle_gamma   90.00
#
_symmetry.space_group_name_H-M   'P 1'
#
loop_
_entity.id
_entity.type
_entity.pdbx_description
1 polymer ?
#
loop_
_entity_poly.entity_id
_entity_poly.type
_entity_poly.pdbx_seq_one_letter_code
_entity_poly.pdbx_strand_id
1 'polypeptide(L)'
;VNRRKIFLICGATGFIGRNMVEHFLKRSGVRVIGVYNKRPKYDLPNLEWVKADLNNSIDVSRIVDNVDVVIQAAATTSGSKDIVARPYIHVTDNAVMNSLLFRAAFEKK
;
A
#
# COMPACT_ATOMS: atom_id res chain seq x y z
N VAL A 1 -21.33 19.45 3.64
CA VAL A 1 -20.23 19.21 2.66
C VAL A 1 -19.77 17.78 2.83
N ASN A 2 -19.82 16.93 1.79
CA ASN A 2 -19.39 15.53 1.91
C ASN A 2 -17.87 15.46 2.17
N ARG A 3 -17.43 14.67 3.16
CA ARG A 3 -16.00 14.48 3.43
C ARG A 3 -15.34 13.78 2.24
N ARG A 4 -14.07 14.11 1.96
CA ARG A 4 -13.29 13.37 0.94
C ARG A 4 -13.06 11.94 1.43
N LYS A 5 -13.19 10.95 0.53
CA LYS A 5 -12.82 9.56 0.82
C LYS A 5 -11.29 9.41 0.83
N ILE A 6 -10.76 8.71 1.82
CA ILE A 6 -9.33 8.48 2.01
C ILE A 6 -8.94 7.13 1.43
N PHE A 7 -8.05 7.16 0.43
CA PHE A 7 -7.55 6.00 -0.28
C PHE A 7 -6.10 5.75 0.15
N LEU A 8 -5.85 4.62 0.81
CA LEU A 8 -4.52 4.16 1.18
C LEU A 8 -3.98 3.24 0.09
N ILE A 9 -2.91 3.64 -0.60
CA ILE A 9 -2.31 2.88 -1.69
C ILE A 9 -1.00 2.25 -1.20
N CYS A 10 -1.05 0.96 -0.88
CA CYS A 10 0.12 0.17 -0.54
C CYS A 10 0.96 -0.11 -1.78
N GLY A 11 2.28 0.04 -1.69
CA GLY A 11 3.16 -0.13 -2.85
C GLY A 11 3.10 1.03 -3.85
N ALA A 12 2.81 2.24 -3.36
CA ALA A 12 2.64 3.44 -4.18
C ALA A 12 3.88 3.82 -5.01
N THR A 13 5.08 3.40 -4.62
CA THR A 13 6.34 3.60 -5.37
C THR A 13 6.57 2.55 -6.46
N GLY A 14 5.70 1.55 -6.59
CA GLY A 14 5.73 0.53 -7.64
C GLY A 14 5.01 0.97 -8.92
N PHE A 15 5.12 0.19 -9.98
CA PHE A 15 4.52 0.50 -11.28
C PHE A 15 3.00 0.64 -11.19
N ILE A 16 2.30 -0.38 -10.65
CA ILE A 16 0.84 -0.35 -10.50
C ILE A 16 0.41 0.70 -9.48
N GLY A 17 1.06 0.75 -8.31
CA GLY A 17 0.73 1.71 -7.26
C GLY A 17 0.84 3.17 -7.72
N ARG A 18 1.88 3.51 -8.48
CA ARG A 18 2.07 4.87 -9.05
C ARG A 18 0.95 5.25 -10.00
N ASN A 19 0.56 4.35 -10.92
CA ASN A 19 -0.54 4.60 -11.85
C ASN A 19 -1.86 4.81 -11.10
N MET A 20 -2.12 4.03 -10.04
CA MET A 20 -3.30 4.22 -9.20
C MET A 20 -3.27 5.58 -8.50
N VAL A 21 -2.14 5.96 -7.90
CA VAL A 21 -1.96 7.27 -7.26
C VAL A 21 -2.25 8.42 -8.23
N GLU A 22 -1.62 8.42 -9.39
CA GLU A 22 -1.77 9.47 -10.41
C GLU A 22 -3.21 9.55 -10.94
N HIS A 23 -3.91 8.42 -11.03
CA HIS A 23 -5.32 8.36 -11.42
C HIS A 23 -6.25 8.92 -10.33
N PHE A 24 -6.09 8.49 -9.07
CA PHE A 24 -7.00 8.88 -7.99
C PHE A 24 -6.80 10.31 -7.52
N LEU A 25 -5.59 10.87 -7.62
CA LEU A 25 -5.34 12.28 -7.30
C LEU A 25 -6.11 13.26 -8.19
N LYS A 26 -6.51 12.84 -9.40
CA LYS A 26 -7.31 13.66 -10.32
C LYS A 26 -8.80 13.68 -9.97
N ARG A 27 -9.26 12.82 -9.05
CA ARG A 27 -10.67 12.70 -8.69
C ARG A 27 -11.04 13.67 -7.57
N SER A 28 -12.04 14.52 -7.83
CA SER A 28 -12.64 15.33 -6.78
C SER A 28 -13.26 14.43 -5.70
N GLY A 29 -13.14 14.85 -4.45
CA GLY A 29 -13.67 14.07 -3.33
C GLY A 29 -12.80 12.90 -2.87
N VAL A 30 -11.58 12.73 -3.40
CA VAL A 30 -10.61 11.72 -2.95
C VAL A 30 -9.38 12.39 -2.35
N ARG A 31 -8.89 11.81 -1.25
CA ARG A 31 -7.58 12.09 -0.64
C ARG A 31 -6.76 10.82 -0.76
N VAL A 32 -5.54 10.91 -1.29
CA VAL A 32 -4.67 9.74 -1.53
C VAL A 32 -3.50 9.76 -0.57
N ILE A 33 -3.29 8.64 0.12
CA ILE A 33 -2.14 8.37 0.98
C ILE A 33 -1.34 7.24 0.33
N GLY A 34 -0.13 7.54 -0.12
CA GLY A 34 0.80 6.55 -0.66
C GLY A 34 1.66 5.93 0.43
N VAL A 35 1.76 4.59 0.45
CA VAL A 35 2.67 3.88 1.35
C VAL A 35 3.99 3.58 0.64
N TYR A 36 5.11 3.92 1.28
CA TYR A 36 6.45 3.54 0.84
C TYR A 36 7.23 2.84 1.96
N ASN A 37 8.20 2.02 1.57
CA ASN A 37 9.09 1.30 2.50
C ASN A 37 10.55 1.44 2.06
N LYS A 38 11.05 0.47 1.29
CA LYS A 38 12.46 0.40 0.84
C LYS A 38 12.76 1.35 -0.31
N ARG A 39 11.83 1.49 -1.27
CA ARG A 39 11.97 2.43 -2.39
C ARG A 39 11.65 3.85 -1.92
N PRO A 40 12.45 4.86 -2.31
CA PRO A 40 12.20 6.24 -1.93
C PRO A 40 10.87 6.74 -2.51
N LYS A 41 10.23 7.66 -1.79
CA LYS A 41 9.08 8.41 -2.31
C LYS A 41 9.50 9.27 -3.50
N TYR A 42 8.55 9.55 -4.39
CA TYR A 42 8.73 10.53 -5.47
C TYR A 42 7.94 11.80 -5.16
N ASP A 43 8.29 12.88 -5.84
CA ASP A 43 7.58 14.13 -5.70
C ASP A 43 6.33 14.15 -6.59
N LEU A 44 5.18 14.45 -5.98
CA LEU A 44 3.91 14.64 -6.67
C LEU A 44 3.02 15.53 -5.80
N PRO A 45 2.58 16.70 -6.31
CA PRO A 45 1.74 17.61 -5.54
C PRO A 45 0.44 16.93 -5.07
N ASN A 46 0.01 17.27 -3.85
CA ASN A 46 -1.21 16.77 -3.22
C ASN A 46 -1.22 15.28 -2.87
N LEU A 47 -0.08 14.59 -3.00
CA LEU A 47 0.10 13.23 -2.50
C LEU A 47 0.64 13.24 -1.08
N GLU A 48 -0.09 12.63 -0.17
CA GLU A 48 0.40 12.36 1.18
C GLU A 48 1.18 11.05 1.21
N TRP A 49 2.26 11.02 1.97
CA TRP A 49 3.11 9.84 2.08
C TRP A 49 3.15 9.34 3.52
N VAL A 50 3.08 8.02 3.68
CA VAL A 50 3.34 7.35 4.95
C VAL A 50 4.40 6.26 4.74
N LYS A 51 5.38 6.22 5.64
CA LYS A 51 6.34 5.11 5.69
C LYS A 51 5.76 4.00 6.55
N ALA A 52 5.79 2.78 6.05
CA ALA A 52 5.36 1.60 6.79
C ALA A 52 6.01 0.32 6.24
N ASP A 53 6.35 -0.60 7.13
CA ASP A 53 6.61 -1.99 6.77
C ASP A 53 5.32 -2.80 6.86
N LEU A 54 4.84 -3.31 5.74
CA LEU A 54 3.59 -4.07 5.68
C LEU A 54 3.71 -5.50 6.24
N ASN A 55 4.93 -5.95 6.57
CA ASN A 55 5.14 -7.16 7.37
C ASN A 55 5.07 -6.90 8.88
N ASN A 56 4.94 -5.64 9.31
CA ASN A 56 4.85 -5.25 10.71
C ASN A 56 3.38 -4.91 11.07
N SER A 57 2.81 -5.67 11.99
CA SER A 57 1.41 -5.51 12.40
C SER A 57 1.08 -4.15 13.04
N ILE A 58 2.04 -3.53 13.74
CA ILE A 58 1.87 -2.20 14.35
C ILE A 58 1.78 -1.13 13.27
N ASP A 59 2.66 -1.21 12.28
CA ASP A 59 2.65 -0.31 11.13
C ASP A 59 1.35 -0.45 10.32
N VAL A 60 0.93 -1.70 10.02
CA VAL A 60 -0.32 -1.97 9.31
C VAL A 60 -1.52 -1.43 10.07
N SER A 61 -1.62 -1.69 11.38
CA SER A 61 -2.73 -1.17 12.20
C SER A 61 -2.78 0.35 12.22
N ARG A 62 -1.61 1.02 12.20
CA ARG A 62 -1.51 2.49 12.22
C ARG A 62 -1.95 3.12 10.91
N ILE A 63 -1.56 2.54 9.77
CA ILE A 63 -1.85 3.15 8.45
C ILE A 63 -3.26 2.84 7.93
N VAL A 64 -3.87 1.74 8.38
CA VAL A 64 -5.25 1.36 8.00
C VAL A 64 -6.29 2.10 8.85
N ASP A 65 -5.87 2.71 9.96
CA ASP A 65 -6.78 3.46 10.82
C ASP A 65 -7.40 4.68 10.09
N ASN A 66 -8.72 4.84 10.20
CA ASN A 66 -9.47 5.96 9.62
C ASN A 66 -9.34 6.13 8.08
N VAL A 67 -9.11 5.06 7.32
CA VAL A 67 -9.14 5.09 5.84
C VAL A 67 -10.42 4.46 5.29
N ASP A 68 -10.94 4.97 4.18
CA ASP A 68 -12.19 4.45 3.57
C ASP A 68 -11.91 3.31 2.57
N VAL A 69 -10.73 3.30 1.94
CA VAL A 69 -10.35 2.30 0.93
C VAL A 69 -8.87 1.94 1.08
N VAL A 70 -8.57 0.64 1.14
CA VAL A 70 -7.21 0.10 1.04
C VAL A 70 -7.01 -0.50 -0.36
N ILE A 71 -6.01 -0.02 -1.08
CA ILE A 71 -5.57 -0.56 -2.36
C ILE A 71 -4.22 -1.23 -2.15
N GLN A 72 -4.21 -2.56 -2.19
CA GLN A 72 -3.00 -3.35 -2.02
C GLN A 72 -2.30 -3.58 -3.37
N ALA A 73 -1.26 -2.78 -3.66
CA ALA A 73 -0.38 -2.95 -4.82
C ALA A 73 1.09 -3.19 -4.42
N ALA A 74 1.37 -3.43 -3.14
CA ALA A 74 2.69 -3.87 -2.68
C ALA A 74 2.88 -5.36 -2.95
N ALA A 75 4.10 -5.73 -3.35
CA ALA A 75 4.52 -7.11 -3.47
C ALA A 75 6.04 -7.20 -3.30
N THR A 76 6.51 -8.26 -2.65
CA THR A 76 7.90 -8.70 -2.81
C THR A 76 8.01 -9.41 -4.16
N THR A 77 8.71 -8.78 -5.11
CA THR A 77 8.95 -9.31 -6.46
C THR A 77 10.44 -9.48 -6.72
N SER A 78 10.81 -10.45 -7.55
CA SER A 78 12.19 -10.75 -7.94
C SER A 78 12.22 -11.25 -9.40
N GLY A 79 13.41 -11.52 -9.92
CA GLY A 79 13.56 -12.10 -11.26
C GLY A 79 13.10 -13.56 -11.31
N SER A 80 12.83 -14.07 -12.52
CA SER A 80 12.41 -15.46 -12.76
C SER A 80 13.36 -16.50 -12.13
N LYS A 81 14.66 -16.20 -12.07
CA LYS A 81 15.67 -17.06 -11.43
C LYS A 81 15.46 -17.22 -9.92
N ASP A 82 15.10 -16.14 -9.23
CA ASP A 82 14.89 -16.13 -7.78
C ASP A 82 13.55 -16.80 -7.41
N ILE A 83 12.53 -16.67 -8.27
CA ILE A 83 11.24 -17.37 -8.10
C ILE A 83 11.44 -18.89 -8.07
N VAL A 84 12.28 -19.43 -8.96
CA VAL A 84 12.56 -20.88 -9.03
C VAL A 84 13.47 -21.32 -7.88
N ALA A 85 14.55 -20.59 -7.62
CA ALA A 85 15.56 -21.00 -6.65
C ALA A 85 15.14 -20.77 -5.19
N ARG A 86 14.31 -19.75 -4.92
CA ARG A 86 13.96 -19.28 -3.57
C ARG A 86 12.48 -18.82 -3.50
N PRO A 87 11.50 -19.69 -3.81
CA PRO A 87 10.08 -19.31 -3.93
C PRO A 87 9.50 -18.70 -2.65
N TYR A 88 10.01 -19.08 -1.48
CA TYR A 88 9.59 -18.56 -0.18
C TYR A 88 9.74 -17.04 -0.05
N ILE A 89 10.64 -16.41 -0.81
CA ILE A 89 10.79 -14.94 -0.83
C ILE A 89 9.49 -14.25 -1.27
N HIS A 90 8.72 -14.88 -2.17
CA HIS A 90 7.47 -14.32 -2.67
C HIS A 90 6.27 -14.77 -1.86
N VAL A 91 6.28 -15.99 -1.34
CA VAL A 91 5.10 -16.53 -0.67
C VAL A 91 4.98 -15.97 0.73
N THR A 92 6.05 -16.02 1.52
CA THR A 92 5.98 -15.70 2.96
C THR A 92 5.63 -14.23 3.19
N ASP A 93 6.41 -13.31 2.62
CA ASP A 93 6.19 -11.87 2.84
C ASP A 93 4.83 -11.42 2.29
N ASN A 94 4.45 -11.87 1.09
CA ASN A 94 3.17 -11.47 0.51
C ASN A 94 1.99 -12.08 1.28
N ALA A 95 2.10 -13.31 1.77
CA ALA A 95 1.06 -13.93 2.60
C ALA A 95 0.91 -13.21 3.94
N VAL A 96 2.02 -12.90 4.62
CA VAL A 96 2.02 -12.16 5.90
C VAL A 96 1.40 -10.77 5.69
N MET A 97 1.94 -10.01 4.73
CA MET A 97 1.46 -8.67 4.41
C MET A 97 -0.05 -8.64 4.11
N ASN A 98 -0.53 -9.54 3.26
CA ASN A 98 -1.96 -9.59 2.91
C ASN A 98 -2.81 -10.01 4.12
N SER A 99 -2.35 -10.97 4.91
CA SER A 99 -3.07 -11.41 6.13
C SER A 99 -3.21 -10.28 7.14
N LEU A 100 -2.15 -9.50 7.35
CA LEU A 100 -2.17 -8.35 8.25
C LEU A 100 -3.12 -7.25 7.75
N LEU A 101 -3.06 -6.91 6.45
CA LEU A 101 -3.92 -5.89 5.84
C LEU A 101 -5.39 -6.29 5.89
N PHE A 102 -5.73 -7.54 5.55
CA PHE A 102 -7.12 -7.99 5.59
C PHE A 102 -7.68 -7.99 7.01
N ARG A 103 -6.91 -8.46 7.99
CA ARG A 103 -7.32 -8.43 9.40
C ARG A 103 -7.55 -6.99 9.86
N ALA A 104 -6.58 -6.10 9.65
CA ALA A 104 -6.69 -4.70 10.07
C ALA A 104 -7.86 -3.99 9.38
N ALA A 105 -8.07 -4.21 8.08
CA ALA A 105 -9.18 -3.62 7.34
C ALA A 105 -10.55 -4.12 7.82
N PHE A 106 -10.64 -5.34 8.38
CA PHE A 106 -11.85 -5.84 9.00
C PHE A 106 -12.08 -5.24 10.40
N GLU A 107 -11.03 -5.14 11.21
CA GLU A 107 -11.08 -4.63 12.58
C GLU A 107 -11.32 -3.11 12.66
N LYS A 108 -10.93 -2.36 11.62
CA LYS A 108 -10.98 -0.88 11.57
C LYS A 108 -12.11 -0.32 10.70
N LYS A 109 -13.15 -1.12 10.43
CA LYS A 109 -14.34 -0.72 9.66
C LYS A 109 -15.13 0.41 10.34
#